data_AF-A0AAV0XW38-F1
#
_entry.id   AF-A0AAV0XW38-F1
#
_cell.length_a   1.000
_cell.length_b   1.000
_cell.length_c   1.000
_cell.angle_alpha   90.00
_cell.angle_beta   90.00
_cell.angle_gamma   90.00
#
_symmetry.space_group_name_H-M   'P 1'
#
loop_
_entity.id
_entity.type
_entity.pdbx_description
1 polymer ?
#
loop_
_entity_poly.entity_id
_entity_poly.type
_entity_poly.pdbx_seq_one_letter_code
_entity_poly.pdbx_strand_id
1 'polypeptide(L)'
;MLWLGNIKGSPISVRLQNQKVQEVSGNLLFLKSSMTSDFSRFPRGLNEVPRWKATEFRLFLLYIGPIVLKDILNNECYLHFMCLHICFRILLVKNSSDELVGFVEKLLSYFVQKFGIIYGQKFMSHNVHGLLHIVDDYKQFGPLDELSSFPFENYMKSLKKMVRKHKKPLEQVIKRYQELLEFSNKPPISNLLPHNSIEYKKPHNNGPILGNVTSQFQIVIVNYDVKIKTNSITDCFIGFSKEGILHIYKVLNICCNHITGLNFFVAKEFNNIEPFYDKPINSLKLGVAYVSNLSENIVPITISHSFQKYIVFNFHNNKQIALPILHSLNN
;
A
#
# COMPACT_ATOMS: atom_id res chain seq x y z
N MET A 1 -16.52 1.54 -10.83
CA MET A 1 -15.87 1.71 -12.15
C MET A 1 -16.94 1.82 -13.24
N LEU A 2 -17.59 2.99 -13.36
CA LEU A 2 -18.70 3.18 -14.30
C LEU A 2 -18.25 3.19 -15.77
N TRP A 3 -16.97 3.42 -16.00
CA TRP A 3 -16.33 3.38 -17.31
C TRP A 3 -16.21 1.99 -17.95
N LEU A 4 -16.46 0.89 -17.22
CA LEU A 4 -16.38 -0.47 -17.79
C LEU A 4 -17.57 -0.82 -18.71
N GLY A 5 -18.61 0.01 -18.80
CA GLY A 5 -19.77 -0.24 -19.67
C GLY A 5 -20.72 -1.35 -19.20
N ASN A 6 -20.36 -2.12 -18.17
CA ASN A 6 -21.18 -3.21 -17.62
C ASN A 6 -22.41 -2.74 -16.83
N ILE A 7 -22.49 -1.44 -16.52
CA ILE A 7 -23.59 -0.86 -15.74
C ILE A 7 -24.58 -0.19 -16.70
N LYS A 8 -25.81 -0.71 -16.72
CA LYS A 8 -26.91 -0.19 -17.54
C LYS A 8 -27.15 1.30 -17.23
N GLY A 9 -27.35 2.09 -18.28
CA GLY A 9 -27.66 3.51 -18.16
C GLY A 9 -26.48 4.44 -17.85
N SER A 10 -25.24 3.95 -17.76
CA SER A 10 -24.06 4.82 -17.64
C SER A 10 -23.89 5.69 -18.90
N PRO A 11 -23.47 6.97 -18.80
CA PRO A 11 -23.28 7.83 -19.96
C PRO A 11 -22.29 7.24 -20.96
N ILE A 12 -22.55 7.36 -22.26
CA ILE A 12 -21.65 6.83 -23.29
C ILE A 12 -20.28 7.53 -23.24
N SER A 13 -20.26 8.82 -22.91
CA SER A 13 -19.04 9.64 -22.77
C SER A 13 -18.04 9.13 -21.74
N VAL A 14 -18.48 8.38 -20.72
CA VAL A 14 -17.60 7.82 -19.68
C VAL A 14 -17.16 6.39 -19.98
N ARG A 15 -17.79 5.70 -20.94
CA ARG A 15 -17.53 4.28 -21.21
C ARG A 15 -16.23 4.12 -22.00
N LEU A 16 -15.41 3.18 -21.58
CA LEU A 16 -14.26 2.72 -22.34
C LEU A 16 -14.70 1.78 -23.45
N GLN A 17 -14.07 1.93 -24.61
CA GLN A 17 -14.12 0.94 -25.68
C GLN A 17 -13.44 -0.36 -25.23
N ASN A 18 -13.88 -1.49 -25.78
CA ASN A 18 -13.35 -2.80 -25.39
C ASN A 18 -11.82 -2.91 -25.56
N GLN A 19 -11.26 -2.32 -26.61
CA GLN A 19 -9.80 -2.28 -26.83
C GLN A 19 -9.07 -1.60 -25.65
N LYS A 20 -9.55 -0.45 -25.18
CA LYS A 20 -9.01 0.23 -24.00
C LYS A 20 -9.17 -0.58 -22.72
N VAL A 21 -10.27 -1.31 -22.56
CA VAL A 21 -10.46 -2.22 -21.40
C VAL A 21 -9.45 -3.38 -21.43
N GLN A 22 -9.17 -3.93 -22.60
CA GLN A 22 -8.14 -4.95 -22.79
C GLN A 22 -6.74 -4.39 -22.53
N GLU A 23 -6.46 -3.17 -22.96
CA GLU A 23 -5.20 -2.46 -22.69
C GLU A 23 -4.96 -2.28 -21.19
N VAL A 24 -5.93 -1.74 -20.44
CA VAL A 24 -5.81 -1.62 -18.97
C VAL A 24 -5.62 -2.99 -18.32
N SER A 25 -6.31 -4.02 -18.83
CA SER A 25 -6.15 -5.38 -18.31
C SER A 25 -4.75 -5.93 -18.58
N GLY A 26 -4.18 -5.70 -19.76
CA GLY A 26 -2.80 -6.02 -20.09
C GLY A 26 -1.81 -5.31 -19.16
N ASN A 27 -2.01 -4.01 -18.95
CA ASN A 27 -1.18 -3.20 -18.05
C ASN A 27 -1.24 -3.73 -16.60
N LEU A 28 -2.44 -4.05 -16.10
CA LEU A 28 -2.61 -4.67 -14.77
C LEU A 28 -1.81 -5.98 -14.64
N LEU A 29 -1.87 -6.84 -15.65
CA LEU A 29 -1.15 -8.11 -15.67
C LEU A 29 0.37 -7.92 -15.76
N PHE A 30 0.84 -6.91 -16.49
CA PHE A 30 2.26 -6.57 -16.60
C PHE A 30 2.85 -6.14 -15.25
N LEU A 31 2.09 -5.36 -14.46
CA LEU A 31 2.52 -4.90 -13.13
C LEU A 31 2.69 -6.02 -12.10
N LYS A 32 2.16 -7.23 -12.35
CA LYS A 32 2.32 -8.39 -11.43
C LYS A 32 3.79 -8.67 -11.07
N SER A 33 4.69 -8.50 -12.03
CA SER A 33 6.13 -8.73 -11.86
C SER A 33 6.78 -7.82 -10.81
N SER A 34 6.17 -6.67 -10.55
CA SER A 34 6.68 -5.64 -9.63
C SER A 34 6.03 -5.71 -8.24
N MET A 35 5.11 -6.65 -8.02
CA MET A 35 4.35 -6.75 -6.78
C MET A 35 5.22 -7.28 -5.63
N THR A 36 5.12 -6.62 -4.48
CA THR A 36 5.83 -7.01 -3.26
C THR A 36 5.08 -8.10 -2.51
N SER A 37 5.78 -8.77 -1.59
CA SER A 37 5.18 -9.81 -0.74
C SER A 37 4.22 -9.28 0.33
N ASP A 38 4.06 -7.96 0.45
CA ASP A 38 3.10 -7.32 1.37
C ASP A 38 1.65 -7.46 0.87
N PHE A 39 1.46 -7.71 -0.43
CA PHE A 39 0.13 -7.84 -1.01
C PHE A 39 -0.31 -9.30 -1.10
N SER A 40 -1.42 -9.62 -0.42
CA SER A 40 -1.99 -10.98 -0.42
C SER A 40 -2.61 -11.42 -1.75
N ARG A 41 -2.82 -10.49 -2.69
CA ARG A 41 -3.46 -10.71 -3.99
C ARG A 41 -2.71 -9.92 -5.06
N PHE A 42 -2.45 -10.57 -6.18
CA PHE A 42 -1.88 -9.92 -7.36
C PHE A 42 -2.98 -9.28 -8.22
N PRO A 43 -2.65 -8.22 -9.01
CA PRO A 43 -3.58 -7.62 -9.95
C PRO A 43 -4.24 -8.65 -10.87
N ARG A 44 -5.52 -8.46 -11.18
CA ARG A 44 -6.27 -9.27 -12.15
C ARG A 44 -6.83 -8.38 -13.25
N GLY A 45 -7.20 -8.97 -14.38
CA GLY A 45 -7.79 -8.22 -15.48
C GLY A 45 -9.14 -7.59 -15.10
N LEU A 46 -9.57 -6.58 -15.86
CA LEU A 46 -10.82 -5.87 -15.58
C LEU A 46 -12.07 -6.73 -15.79
N ASN A 47 -11.94 -7.83 -16.54
CA ASN A 47 -12.98 -8.85 -16.69
C ASN A 47 -13.34 -9.55 -15.36
N GLU A 48 -12.44 -9.51 -14.36
CA GLU A 48 -12.66 -10.12 -13.05
C GLU A 48 -13.15 -9.15 -11.98
N VAL A 49 -13.38 -7.86 -12.31
CA VAL A 49 -13.82 -6.84 -11.34
C VAL A 49 -15.03 -7.27 -10.49
N PRO A 50 -16.07 -7.94 -11.03
CA PRO A 50 -17.19 -8.44 -10.20
C PRO A 50 -16.77 -9.46 -9.12
N ARG A 51 -15.59 -10.06 -9.25
CA ARG A 51 -15.01 -11.05 -8.33
C ARG A 51 -13.84 -10.49 -7.52
N TRP A 52 -13.53 -9.20 -7.65
CA TRP A 52 -12.49 -8.56 -6.85
C TRP A 52 -12.91 -8.47 -5.39
N LYS A 53 -11.97 -8.75 -4.49
CA LYS A 53 -12.14 -8.52 -3.05
C LYS A 53 -11.80 -7.08 -2.70
N ALA A 54 -12.17 -6.66 -1.49
CA ALA A 54 -11.85 -5.33 -0.97
C ALA A 54 -10.33 -5.03 -1.02
N THR A 55 -9.47 -6.02 -0.76
CA THR A 55 -8.00 -5.84 -0.85
C THR A 55 -7.52 -5.54 -2.28
N GLU A 56 -8.22 -6.02 -3.30
CA GLU A 56 -7.89 -5.76 -4.70
C GLU A 56 -8.40 -4.40 -5.15
N PHE A 57 -9.59 -3.98 -4.69
CA PHE A 57 -10.06 -2.61 -4.88
C PHE A 57 -9.15 -1.60 -4.19
N ARG A 58 -8.65 -1.92 -2.99
CA ARG A 58 -7.66 -1.13 -2.27
C ARG A 58 -6.34 -1.03 -3.04
N LEU A 59 -5.82 -2.17 -3.51
CA LEU A 59 -4.63 -2.20 -4.36
C LEU A 59 -4.82 -1.32 -5.61
N PHE A 60 -5.97 -1.44 -6.26
CA PHE A 60 -6.32 -0.64 -7.42
C PHE A 60 -6.37 0.85 -7.12
N LEU A 61 -7.09 1.26 -6.07
CA LEU A 61 -7.24 2.67 -5.72
C LEU A 61 -5.91 3.32 -5.31
N LEU A 62 -5.10 2.63 -4.51
CA LEU A 62 -3.94 3.24 -3.85
C LEU A 62 -2.63 3.11 -4.61
N TYR A 63 -2.51 2.16 -5.55
CA TYR A 63 -1.22 1.87 -6.19
C TYR A 63 -1.31 1.77 -7.70
N ILE A 64 -2.10 0.83 -8.22
CA ILE A 64 -2.01 0.47 -9.65
C ILE A 64 -2.95 1.28 -10.54
N GLY A 65 -4.11 1.70 -10.04
CA GLY A 65 -5.10 2.48 -10.80
C GLY A 65 -4.56 3.80 -11.37
N PRO A 66 -3.84 4.63 -10.58
CA PRO A 66 -3.23 5.87 -11.09
C PRO A 66 -2.29 5.64 -12.28
N ILE A 67 -1.66 4.47 -12.33
CA ILE A 67 -0.70 4.07 -13.37
C ILE A 67 -1.45 3.55 -14.60
N VAL A 68 -2.29 2.53 -14.42
CA VAL A 68 -2.90 1.80 -15.55
C VAL A 68 -4.05 2.55 -16.20
N LEU A 69 -4.60 3.59 -15.56
CA LEU A 69 -5.68 4.40 -16.13
C LEU A 69 -5.17 5.67 -16.83
N LYS A 70 -3.91 6.04 -16.61
CA LYS A 70 -3.28 7.24 -17.19
C LYS A 70 -3.28 7.11 -18.71
N ASP A 71 -3.63 8.19 -19.40
CA ASP A 71 -3.73 8.29 -20.87
C ASP A 71 -4.76 7.36 -21.55
N ILE A 72 -5.45 6.50 -20.79
CA ILE A 72 -6.52 5.62 -21.30
C ILE A 72 -7.90 6.19 -21.01
N LEU A 73 -8.17 6.58 -19.76
CA LEU A 73 -9.40 7.28 -19.38
C LEU A 73 -9.42 8.69 -19.97
N ASN A 74 -10.61 9.22 -20.22
CA ASN A 74 -10.73 10.65 -20.53
C ASN A 74 -10.24 11.49 -19.33
N ASN A 75 -9.79 12.71 -19.61
CA ASN A 75 -9.16 13.57 -18.61
C ASN A 75 -10.06 13.83 -17.39
N GLU A 76 -11.36 14.03 -17.60
CA GLU A 76 -12.30 14.28 -16.50
C GLU A 76 -12.42 13.08 -15.57
N CYS A 77 -12.61 11.88 -16.12
CA CYS A 77 -12.70 10.64 -15.35
C CYS A 77 -11.38 10.30 -14.67
N TYR A 78 -10.24 10.53 -15.33
CA TYR A 78 -8.92 10.28 -14.72
C TYR A 78 -8.67 11.24 -13.55
N LEU A 79 -8.87 12.55 -13.73
CA LEU A 79 -8.71 13.53 -12.64
C LEU A 79 -9.67 13.25 -11.49
N HIS A 80 -10.91 12.87 -11.79
CA HIS A 80 -11.90 12.47 -10.79
C HIS A 80 -11.45 11.24 -10.00
N PHE A 81 -10.92 10.21 -10.67
CA PHE A 81 -10.30 9.05 -10.00
C PHE A 81 -9.08 9.46 -9.15
N MET A 82 -8.22 10.35 -9.65
CA MET A 82 -7.05 10.83 -8.94
C MET A 82 -7.42 11.59 -7.65
N CYS A 83 -8.53 12.33 -7.63
CA CYS A 83 -9.05 12.94 -6.41
C CYS A 83 -9.26 11.88 -5.32
N LEU A 84 -9.96 10.79 -5.64
CA LEU A 84 -10.22 9.71 -4.69
C LEU A 84 -8.95 8.99 -4.25
N HIS A 85 -8.04 8.71 -5.20
CA HIS A 85 -6.73 8.13 -4.90
C HIS A 85 -5.98 8.96 -3.85
N ILE A 86 -5.88 10.27 -4.06
CA ILE A 86 -5.15 11.19 -3.18
C ILE A 86 -5.81 11.30 -1.81
N CYS A 87 -7.14 11.43 -1.75
CA CYS A 87 -7.87 11.48 -0.49
C CYS A 87 -7.58 10.24 0.36
N PHE A 88 -7.73 9.05 -0.20
CA PHE A 88 -7.49 7.81 0.56
C PHE A 88 -6.02 7.61 0.90
N ARG A 89 -5.08 8.03 0.04
CA ARG A 89 -3.64 8.00 0.37
C ARG A 89 -3.31 8.83 1.61
N ILE A 90 -3.92 10.01 1.76
CA ILE A 90 -3.70 10.90 2.90
C ILE A 90 -4.40 10.37 4.17
N LEU A 91 -5.67 9.95 4.06
CA LEU A 91 -6.46 9.47 5.20
C LEU A 91 -5.99 8.10 5.74
N LEU A 92 -5.09 7.42 5.03
CA LEU A 92 -4.48 6.17 5.50
C LEU A 92 -3.13 6.38 6.20
N VAL A 93 -2.57 7.59 6.13
CA VAL A 93 -1.34 7.92 6.84
C VAL A 93 -1.70 8.36 8.26
N LYS A 94 -0.96 7.86 9.24
CA LYS A 94 -1.07 8.28 10.65
C LYS A 94 -0.54 9.70 10.83
N ASN A 95 -1.24 10.51 11.61
CA ASN A 95 -0.87 11.88 11.95
C ASN A 95 -0.63 12.77 10.72
N SER A 96 -1.50 12.68 9.70
CA SER A 96 -1.50 13.63 8.59
C SER A 96 -1.75 15.04 9.12
N SER A 97 -1.01 16.03 8.61
CA SER A 97 -1.15 17.43 9.03
C SER A 97 -2.56 17.97 8.78
N ASP A 98 -3.05 18.85 9.65
CA ASP A 98 -4.36 19.48 9.51
C ASP A 98 -4.57 20.19 8.16
N GLU A 99 -3.51 20.77 7.59
CA GLU A 99 -3.56 21.37 6.24
C GLU A 99 -3.93 20.35 5.15
N LEU A 100 -3.31 19.16 5.19
CA LEU A 100 -3.60 18.07 4.26
C LEU A 100 -5.00 17.50 4.51
N VAL A 101 -5.41 17.36 5.77
CA VAL A 101 -6.75 16.88 6.13
C VAL A 101 -7.83 17.86 5.62
N GLY A 102 -7.65 19.17 5.84
CA GLY A 102 -8.55 20.21 5.33
C GLY A 102 -8.55 20.29 3.79
N PHE A 103 -7.42 20.01 3.14
CA PHE A 103 -7.36 19.85 1.68
C PHE A 103 -8.19 18.65 1.21
N VAL A 104 -8.10 17.50 1.89
CA VAL A 104 -8.90 16.30 1.56
C VAL A 104 -10.39 16.56 1.71
N GLU A 105 -10.82 17.28 2.75
CA GLU A 105 -12.22 17.66 2.97
C GLU A 105 -12.81 18.42 1.77
N LYS A 106 -12.07 19.41 1.28
CA LYS A 106 -12.44 20.18 0.08
C LYS A 106 -12.41 19.29 -1.18
N LEU A 107 -11.41 18.42 -1.30
CA LEU A 107 -11.23 17.55 -2.46
C LEU A 107 -12.33 16.47 -2.56
N LEU A 108 -12.79 15.92 -1.44
CA LEU A 108 -13.92 15.00 -1.38
C LEU A 108 -15.24 15.71 -1.68
N SER A 109 -15.43 16.92 -1.17
CA SER A 109 -16.59 17.75 -1.53
C SER A 109 -16.65 17.99 -3.04
N TYR A 110 -15.52 18.35 -3.65
CA TYR A 110 -15.39 18.46 -5.11
C TYR A 110 -15.68 17.14 -5.83
N PHE A 111 -15.11 16.03 -5.35
CA PHE A 111 -15.32 14.69 -5.92
C PHE A 111 -16.81 14.32 -5.96
N VAL A 112 -17.53 14.51 -4.84
CA VAL A 112 -18.96 14.16 -4.71
C VAL A 112 -19.82 15.04 -5.62
N GLN A 113 -19.56 16.35 -5.68
CA GLN A 113 -20.27 17.26 -6.58
C GLN A 113 -20.04 16.90 -8.07
N LYS A 114 -18.78 16.63 -8.45
CA LYS A 114 -18.44 16.26 -9.83
C LYS A 114 -18.92 14.87 -10.21
N PHE A 115 -19.07 13.95 -9.26
CA PHE A 115 -19.55 12.60 -9.53
C PHE A 115 -20.92 12.63 -10.24
N GLY A 116 -21.87 13.40 -9.69
CA GLY A 116 -23.21 13.52 -10.25
C GLY A 116 -23.24 14.15 -11.65
N ILE A 117 -22.30 15.04 -11.95
CA ILE A 117 -22.15 15.69 -13.26
C ILE A 117 -21.53 14.73 -14.28
N ILE A 118 -20.42 14.07 -13.93
CA ILE A 118 -19.66 13.21 -14.84
C ILE A 118 -20.41 11.92 -15.13
N TYR A 119 -20.94 11.27 -14.10
CA TYR A 119 -21.54 9.94 -14.23
C TYR A 119 -23.08 9.97 -14.27
N GLY A 120 -23.70 11.04 -13.78
CA GLY A 120 -25.14 11.21 -13.69
C GLY A 120 -25.70 11.00 -12.29
N GLN A 121 -26.66 11.85 -11.90
CA GLN A 121 -27.20 11.88 -10.54
C GLN A 121 -27.79 10.56 -10.04
N LYS A 122 -28.34 9.74 -10.95
CA LYS A 122 -28.89 8.41 -10.62
C LYS A 122 -27.85 7.43 -10.06
N PHE A 123 -26.56 7.68 -10.24
CA PHE A 123 -25.48 6.84 -9.70
C PHE A 123 -24.92 7.36 -8.36
N MET A 124 -25.43 8.47 -7.84
CA MET A 124 -25.08 9.00 -6.52
C MET A 124 -25.68 8.08 -5.45
N SER A 125 -24.94 7.07 -5.06
CA SER A 125 -25.33 6.16 -3.98
C SER A 125 -25.02 6.75 -2.61
N HIS A 126 -25.59 6.15 -1.57
CA HIS A 126 -25.26 6.49 -0.18
C HIS A 126 -23.75 6.42 0.09
N ASN A 127 -23.03 5.44 -0.48
CA ASN A 127 -21.58 5.32 -0.32
C ASN A 127 -20.81 6.49 -0.96
N VAL A 128 -21.32 7.08 -2.04
CA VAL A 128 -20.70 8.28 -2.64
C VAL A 128 -20.93 9.48 -1.73
N HIS A 129 -22.13 9.62 -1.18
CA HIS A 129 -22.44 10.69 -0.22
C HIS A 129 -21.64 10.56 1.07
N GLY A 130 -21.50 9.35 1.61
CA GLY A 130 -20.76 9.06 2.83
C GLY A 130 -19.29 9.47 2.80
N LEU A 131 -18.70 9.65 1.60
CA LEU A 131 -17.36 10.22 1.44
C LEU A 131 -17.22 11.64 2.03
N LEU A 132 -18.31 12.39 2.17
CA LEU A 132 -18.27 13.72 2.79
C LEU A 132 -17.94 13.67 4.29
N HIS A 133 -18.22 12.54 4.96
CA HIS A 133 -18.08 12.39 6.41
C HIS A 133 -16.80 11.67 6.83
N ILE A 134 -16.10 11.05 5.88
CA ILE A 134 -14.92 10.22 6.19
C ILE A 134 -13.75 11.01 6.78
N VAL A 135 -13.72 12.33 6.56
CA VAL A 135 -12.72 13.22 7.17
C VAL A 135 -13.02 13.44 8.65
N ASP A 136 -14.29 13.52 9.03
CA ASP A 136 -14.68 13.63 10.44
C ASP A 136 -14.33 12.34 11.18
N ASP A 137 -14.58 11.19 10.55
CA ASP A 137 -14.15 9.89 11.07
C ASP A 137 -12.62 9.83 11.26
N TYR A 138 -11.84 10.34 10.30
CA TYR A 138 -10.38 10.39 10.43
C TYR A 138 -9.93 11.29 11.57
N LYS A 139 -10.53 12.48 11.71
CA LYS A 139 -10.22 13.41 12.81
C LYS A 139 -10.55 12.80 14.17
N GLN A 140 -11.61 12.00 14.25
CA GLN A 140 -12.07 11.39 15.49
C GLN A 140 -11.30 10.12 15.87
N PHE A 141 -11.01 9.25 14.91
CA PHE A 141 -10.52 7.89 15.15
C PHE A 141 -9.14 7.59 14.56
N GLY A 142 -8.56 8.50 13.80
CA GLY A 142 -7.27 8.31 13.15
C GLY A 142 -7.37 7.65 11.77
N PRO A 143 -6.30 7.00 11.29
CA PRO A 143 -6.24 6.38 9.96
C PRO A 143 -7.40 5.45 9.66
N LEU A 144 -7.87 5.43 8.40
CA LEU A 144 -9.03 4.62 8.02
C LEU A 144 -8.83 3.11 8.19
N ASP A 145 -7.60 2.63 8.37
CA ASP A 145 -7.34 1.22 8.70
C ASP A 145 -7.76 0.87 10.13
N GLU A 146 -7.69 1.82 11.06
CA GLU A 146 -8.14 1.67 12.45
C GLU A 146 -9.68 1.63 12.54
N LEU A 147 -10.37 2.12 11.51
CA LEU A 147 -11.82 2.10 11.35
C LEU A 147 -12.34 0.89 10.55
N SER A 148 -11.44 0.13 9.94
CA SER A 148 -11.84 -0.90 8.98
C SER A 148 -12.46 -2.13 9.67
N SER A 149 -13.42 -2.77 9.00
CA SER A 149 -13.98 -4.05 9.45
C SER A 149 -13.05 -5.24 9.18
N PHE A 150 -11.91 -5.05 8.51
CA PHE A 150 -11.03 -6.12 8.08
C PHE A 150 -10.50 -7.01 9.21
N PRO A 151 -10.06 -6.49 10.38
CA PRO A 151 -9.63 -7.33 11.49
C PRO A 151 -10.75 -8.25 11.98
N PHE A 152 -11.98 -7.72 12.10
CA PHE A 152 -13.15 -8.48 12.55
C PHE A 152 -13.56 -9.55 11.52
N GLU A 153 -13.59 -9.21 10.23
CA GLU A 153 -13.89 -10.17 9.16
C GLU A 153 -12.86 -11.30 9.08
N ASN A 154 -11.57 -10.96 9.22
CA ASN A 154 -10.49 -11.94 9.25
C ASN A 154 -10.62 -12.86 10.48
N TYR A 155 -10.92 -12.31 11.66
CA TYR A 155 -11.10 -13.08 12.88
C TYR A 155 -12.36 -13.96 12.86
N MET A 156 -13.41 -13.53 12.14
CA MET A 156 -14.64 -14.32 11.97
C MET A 156 -14.36 -15.72 11.40
N LYS A 157 -13.34 -15.87 10.55
CA LYS A 157 -12.91 -17.19 10.04
C LYS A 157 -12.40 -18.09 11.16
N SER A 158 -11.69 -17.55 12.14
CA SER A 158 -11.21 -18.28 13.32
C SER A 158 -12.38 -18.72 14.19
N LEU A 159 -13.33 -17.81 14.46
CA LEU A 159 -14.55 -18.13 15.21
C LEU A 159 -15.38 -19.23 14.52
N LYS A 160 -15.57 -19.14 13.20
CA LYS A 160 -16.31 -20.15 12.44
C LYS A 160 -15.67 -21.55 12.52
N LYS A 161 -14.35 -21.65 12.61
CA LYS A 161 -13.65 -22.95 12.80
C LYS A 161 -13.89 -23.57 14.17
N MET A 162 -14.20 -22.76 15.19
CA MET A 162 -14.51 -23.24 16.54
C MET A 162 -15.92 -23.84 16.62
N VAL A 163 -16.81 -23.49 15.69
CA VAL A 163 -18.18 -24.03 15.60
C VAL A 163 -18.20 -25.23 14.66
N ARG A 164 -18.43 -26.43 15.20
CA ARG A 164 -18.53 -27.67 14.41
C ARG A 164 -19.96 -28.03 14.01
N LYS A 165 -20.95 -27.60 14.79
CA LYS A 165 -22.38 -27.88 14.58
C LYS A 165 -23.25 -26.69 14.99
N HIS A 166 -24.47 -26.62 14.47
CA HIS A 166 -25.39 -25.50 14.74
C HIS A 166 -25.86 -25.39 16.19
N LYS A 167 -25.84 -26.49 16.96
CA LYS A 167 -26.32 -26.52 18.36
C LYS A 167 -25.31 -25.86 19.29
N LYS A 168 -25.73 -24.84 20.06
CA LYS A 168 -24.91 -24.19 21.10
C LYS A 168 -23.59 -23.62 20.55
N PRO A 169 -23.63 -22.70 19.56
CA PRO A 169 -22.43 -22.20 18.90
C PRO A 169 -21.56 -21.36 19.85
N LEU A 170 -22.19 -20.56 20.74
CA LEU A 170 -21.47 -19.75 21.71
C LEU A 170 -20.70 -20.62 22.71
N GLU A 171 -21.33 -21.65 23.26
CA GLU A 171 -20.68 -22.56 24.21
C GLU A 171 -19.56 -23.37 23.54
N GLN A 172 -19.71 -23.73 22.26
CA GLN A 172 -18.62 -24.34 21.49
C GLN A 172 -17.41 -23.41 21.39
N VAL A 173 -17.62 -22.15 21.03
CA VAL A 173 -16.56 -21.13 20.94
C VAL A 173 -15.88 -20.93 22.28
N ILE A 174 -16.65 -20.73 23.36
CA ILE A 174 -16.10 -20.49 24.71
C ILE A 174 -15.24 -21.68 25.17
N LYS A 175 -15.74 -22.91 25.04
CA LYS A 175 -14.99 -24.12 25.44
C LYS A 175 -13.70 -24.29 24.63
N ARG A 176 -13.76 -24.08 23.30
CA ARG A 176 -12.57 -24.14 22.44
C ARG A 176 -11.56 -23.05 22.77
N TYR A 177 -12.03 -21.84 23.12
CA TYR A 177 -11.16 -20.75 23.53
C TYR A 177 -10.47 -21.05 24.87
N GLN A 178 -11.20 -21.61 25.85
CA GLN A 178 -10.61 -22.07 27.12
C GLN A 178 -9.55 -23.14 26.90
N GLU A 179 -9.82 -24.15 26.07
CA GLU A 179 -8.82 -25.16 25.72
C GLU A 179 -7.56 -24.58 25.07
N LEU A 180 -7.69 -23.52 24.24
CA LEU A 180 -6.53 -22.84 23.67
C LEU A 180 -5.71 -22.12 24.74
N LEU A 181 -6.34 -21.51 25.74
CA LEU A 181 -5.64 -20.86 26.85
C LEU A 181 -4.94 -21.88 27.75
N GLU A 182 -5.56 -23.03 28.00
CA GLU A 182 -5.05 -24.08 28.89
C GLU A 182 -3.93 -24.91 28.25
N PHE A 183 -4.06 -25.26 26.97
CA PHE A 183 -3.18 -26.26 26.32
C PHE A 183 -2.25 -25.70 25.25
N SER A 184 -2.39 -24.43 24.85
CA SER A 184 -1.39 -23.87 23.95
C SER A 184 -0.17 -23.42 24.78
N ASN A 185 0.96 -24.09 24.58
CA ASN A 185 2.28 -23.64 25.03
C ASN A 185 2.73 -22.32 24.36
N LYS A 186 1.84 -21.62 23.66
CA LYS A 186 2.11 -20.27 23.18
C LYS A 186 1.94 -19.36 24.39
N PRO A 187 2.89 -18.44 24.66
CA PRO A 187 2.67 -17.42 25.66
C PRO A 187 1.31 -16.77 25.39
N PRO A 188 0.57 -16.35 26.43
CA PRO A 188 -0.67 -15.61 26.25
C PRO A 188 -0.41 -14.53 25.21
N ILE A 189 -1.38 -14.31 24.31
CA ILE A 189 -1.35 -13.25 23.30
C ILE A 189 -1.03 -11.95 24.04
N SER A 190 0.26 -11.68 24.14
CA SER A 190 0.79 -10.50 24.78
C SER A 190 0.70 -9.50 23.67
N ASN A 191 -0.33 -8.68 23.75
CA ASN A 191 -0.51 -7.43 23.03
C ASN A 191 0.60 -6.40 23.39
N LEU A 192 1.83 -6.86 23.61
CA LEU A 192 3.02 -6.11 23.99
C LEU A 192 4.25 -6.84 23.42
N LEU A 193 4.21 -7.20 22.14
CA LEU A 193 5.47 -7.31 21.40
C LEU A 193 6.09 -5.91 21.46
N PRO A 194 7.35 -5.76 21.90
CA PRO A 194 7.94 -4.43 22.02
C PRO A 194 7.86 -3.73 20.67
N HIS A 195 7.12 -2.60 20.62
CA HIS A 195 7.32 -1.61 19.58
C HIS A 195 8.84 -1.36 19.55
N ASN A 196 9.46 -1.54 18.38
CA ASN A 196 10.90 -1.45 18.11
C ASN A 196 11.69 -2.77 18.06
N SER A 197 11.06 -3.91 17.76
CA SER A 197 11.80 -5.13 17.44
C SER A 197 12.38 -5.07 16.02
N ILE A 198 13.63 -5.50 15.87
CA ILE A 198 14.26 -5.71 14.56
C ILE A 198 14.85 -7.11 14.54
N GLU A 199 14.39 -7.93 13.61
CA GLU A 199 14.82 -9.32 13.45
C GLU A 199 15.55 -9.50 12.12
N TYR A 200 16.73 -10.09 12.17
CA TYR A 200 17.57 -10.38 11.02
C TYR A 200 17.54 -11.88 10.71
N LYS A 201 17.39 -12.23 9.44
CA LYS A 201 17.27 -13.62 8.99
C LYS A 201 18.15 -13.91 7.79
N LYS A 202 18.45 -15.21 7.63
CA LYS A 202 19.25 -15.77 6.53
C LYS A 202 20.64 -15.13 6.46
N PRO A 203 21.54 -15.48 7.39
CA PRO A 203 22.91 -15.01 7.32
C PRO A 203 23.57 -15.50 6.02
N HIS A 204 24.42 -14.67 5.43
CA HIS A 204 25.18 -15.01 4.23
C HIS A 204 26.50 -14.22 4.19
N ASN A 205 27.37 -14.60 3.25
CA ASN A 205 28.63 -13.89 3.00
C ASN A 205 28.71 -13.32 1.57
N ASN A 206 27.62 -13.44 0.80
CA ASN A 206 27.55 -13.11 -0.62
C ASN A 206 26.75 -11.82 -0.82
N GLY A 207 27.42 -10.68 -0.89
CA GLY A 207 26.79 -9.38 -1.12
C GLY A 207 27.82 -8.26 -1.15
N PRO A 208 27.48 -7.07 -1.67
CA PRO A 208 28.35 -5.90 -1.60
C PRO A 208 28.54 -5.48 -0.14
N ILE A 209 29.77 -5.09 0.20
CA ILE A 209 30.19 -4.73 1.57
C ILE A 209 30.75 -3.31 1.54
N LEU A 210 30.53 -2.56 2.62
CA LEU A 210 31.11 -1.24 2.81
C LEU A 210 31.79 -1.19 4.19
N GLY A 211 33.13 -1.10 4.19
CA GLY A 211 33.95 -1.10 5.41
C GLY A 211 34.12 -2.49 6.05
N ASN A 212 34.49 -2.51 7.34
CA ASN A 212 34.70 -3.74 8.11
C ASN A 212 33.37 -4.28 8.64
N VAL A 213 32.93 -5.43 8.09
CA VAL A 213 31.65 -6.06 8.40
C VAL A 213 31.86 -7.40 9.10
N THR A 214 31.11 -7.63 10.18
CA THR A 214 31.15 -8.89 10.95
C THR A 214 30.17 -9.93 10.44
N SER A 215 28.99 -9.52 9.99
CA SER A 215 27.93 -10.40 9.52
C SER A 215 27.05 -9.72 8.48
N GLN A 216 26.42 -10.52 7.62
CA GLN A 216 25.48 -10.04 6.61
C GLN A 216 24.19 -10.87 6.62
N PHE A 217 23.08 -10.27 6.21
CA PHE A 217 21.75 -10.88 6.25
C PHE A 217 20.97 -10.59 4.97
N GLN A 218 20.17 -11.56 4.52
CA GLN A 218 19.32 -11.35 3.34
C GLN A 218 17.98 -10.70 3.68
N ILE A 219 17.55 -10.78 4.94
CA ILE A 219 16.21 -10.37 5.36
C ILE A 219 16.30 -9.59 6.67
N VAL A 220 15.60 -8.46 6.72
CA VAL A 220 15.27 -7.77 7.97
C VAL A 220 13.75 -7.64 8.09
N ILE A 221 13.27 -7.82 9.31
CA ILE A 221 11.87 -7.63 9.69
C ILE A 221 11.87 -6.56 10.79
N VAL A 222 11.22 -5.43 10.51
CA VAL A 222 11.09 -4.31 11.45
C VAL A 222 9.65 -4.27 11.96
N ASN A 223 9.48 -4.22 13.28
CA ASN A 223 8.19 -4.17 13.96
C ASN A 223 7.21 -5.29 13.54
N TYR A 224 7.74 -6.47 13.20
CA TYR A 224 6.97 -7.64 12.72
C TYR A 224 6.19 -7.45 11.40
N ASP A 225 6.04 -6.22 10.91
CA ASP A 225 5.27 -5.88 9.72
C ASP A 225 6.14 -5.63 8.48
N VAL A 226 7.17 -4.78 8.61
CA VAL A 226 7.96 -4.36 7.46
C VAL A 226 9.06 -5.38 7.17
N LYS A 227 8.93 -6.09 6.06
CA LYS A 227 9.91 -7.09 5.62
C LYS A 227 10.67 -6.63 4.38
N ILE A 228 11.97 -6.41 4.53
CA ILE A 228 12.89 -6.13 3.42
C ILE A 228 13.68 -7.40 3.09
N LYS A 229 13.75 -7.75 1.81
CA LYS A 229 14.47 -8.94 1.33
C LYS A 229 15.42 -8.54 0.20
N THR A 230 16.72 -8.64 0.44
CA THR A 230 17.74 -8.27 -0.54
C THR A 230 17.84 -9.26 -1.69
N ASN A 231 17.39 -10.50 -1.48
CA ASN A 231 17.30 -11.54 -2.51
C ASN A 231 16.04 -11.44 -3.38
N SER A 232 15.14 -10.48 -3.09
CA SER A 232 13.94 -10.20 -3.87
C SER A 232 14.17 -8.99 -4.76
N ILE A 233 13.70 -9.04 -6.00
CA ILE A 233 13.76 -7.89 -6.91
C ILE A 233 12.68 -6.84 -6.61
N THR A 234 11.65 -7.16 -5.83
CA THR A 234 10.52 -6.25 -5.51
C THR A 234 10.48 -5.82 -4.05
N ASP A 235 10.91 -6.67 -3.11
CA ASP A 235 10.87 -6.38 -1.66
C ASP A 235 12.12 -5.64 -1.14
N CYS A 236 12.90 -5.01 -2.01
CA CYS A 236 14.19 -4.42 -1.68
C CYS A 236 14.23 -2.89 -1.78
N PHE A 237 13.08 -2.20 -1.82
CA PHE A 237 13.05 -0.75 -1.93
C PHE A 237 12.59 -0.08 -0.64
N ILE A 238 13.31 0.97 -0.26
CA ILE A 238 13.00 1.82 0.90
C ILE A 238 13.09 3.30 0.50
N GLY A 239 12.46 4.18 1.28
CA GLY A 239 12.57 5.62 1.07
C GLY A 239 12.17 6.41 2.31
N PHE A 240 12.64 7.66 2.36
CA PHE A 240 12.35 8.62 3.42
C PHE A 240 12.67 10.03 2.94
N SER A 241 12.09 11.03 3.59
CA SER A 241 12.40 12.43 3.31
C SER A 241 13.45 12.95 4.28
N LYS A 242 14.48 13.63 3.77
CA LYS A 242 15.50 14.34 4.56
C LYS A 242 15.47 15.81 4.15
N GLU A 243 15.27 16.71 5.11
CA GLU A 243 15.22 18.17 4.85
C GLU A 243 14.20 18.57 3.76
N GLY A 244 13.07 17.84 3.69
CA GLY A 244 12.01 18.07 2.70
C GLY A 244 12.27 17.45 1.32
N ILE A 245 13.43 16.81 1.10
CA ILE A 245 13.78 16.12 -0.14
C ILE A 245 13.50 14.63 0.02
N LEU A 246 12.76 14.05 -0.93
CA LEU A 246 12.45 12.62 -0.96
C LEU A 246 13.63 11.83 -1.52
N HIS A 247 14.09 10.82 -0.76
CA HIS A 247 15.13 9.89 -1.19
C HIS A 247 14.56 8.47 -1.26
N ILE A 248 14.90 7.73 -2.33
CA ILE A 248 14.44 6.36 -2.55
C ILE A 248 15.65 5.50 -2.93
N TYR A 249 15.74 4.33 -2.32
CA TYR A 249 16.90 3.45 -2.41
C TYR A 249 16.50 2.01 -2.75
N LYS A 250 17.38 1.33 -3.50
CA LYS A 250 17.38 -0.12 -3.65
C LYS A 250 18.40 -0.73 -2.70
N VAL A 251 17.94 -1.52 -1.75
CA VAL A 251 18.76 -2.26 -0.78
C VAL A 251 19.39 -3.47 -1.47
N LEU A 252 20.71 -3.55 -1.42
CA LEU A 252 21.49 -4.65 -1.99
C LEU A 252 21.95 -5.65 -0.94
N ASN A 253 22.22 -5.16 0.29
CA ASN A 253 22.69 -5.99 1.38
C ASN A 253 22.27 -5.42 2.74
N ILE A 254 22.32 -6.24 3.79
CA ILE A 254 22.18 -5.83 5.18
C ILE A 254 23.43 -6.30 5.91
N CYS A 255 24.17 -5.39 6.54
CA CYS A 255 25.48 -5.67 7.13
C CYS A 255 25.54 -5.19 8.58
N CYS A 256 26.33 -5.87 9.40
CA CYS A 256 26.69 -5.45 10.75
C CYS A 256 28.10 -4.84 10.76
N ASN A 257 28.24 -3.63 11.28
CA ASN A 257 29.54 -2.96 11.40
C ASN A 257 30.37 -3.61 12.52
N HIS A 258 31.63 -3.96 12.24
CA HIS A 258 32.52 -4.59 13.22
C HIS A 258 32.82 -3.71 14.44
N ILE A 259 32.95 -2.39 14.24
CA ILE A 259 33.37 -1.46 15.29
C ILE A 259 32.19 -1.09 16.19
N THR A 260 31.05 -0.74 15.59
CA THR A 260 29.88 -0.26 16.35
C THR A 260 28.92 -1.36 16.76
N GLY A 261 28.97 -2.53 16.11
CA GLY A 261 27.99 -3.61 16.27
C GLY A 261 26.59 -3.28 15.73
N LEU A 262 26.43 -2.14 15.04
CA LEU A 262 25.15 -1.70 14.49
C LEU A 262 24.93 -2.26 13.09
N ASN A 263 23.68 -2.65 12.81
CA ASN A 263 23.25 -3.09 11.49
C ASN A 263 22.84 -1.91 10.61
N PHE A 264 23.19 -1.98 9.32
CA PHE A 264 22.88 -0.96 8.32
C PHE A 264 22.54 -1.61 6.98
N PHE A 265 21.78 -0.90 6.15
CA PHE A 265 21.57 -1.27 4.76
C PHE A 265 22.75 -0.82 3.91
N VAL A 266 23.20 -1.68 2.99
CA VAL A 266 24.02 -1.28 1.85
C VAL A 266 23.06 -1.10 0.68
N ALA A 267 22.94 0.13 0.18
CA ALA A 267 21.92 0.46 -0.81
C ALA A 267 22.47 1.36 -1.92
N LYS A 268 21.70 1.46 -3.01
CA LYS A 268 21.92 2.43 -4.10
C LYS A 268 20.75 3.37 -4.18
N GLU A 269 21.03 4.65 -4.32
CA GLU A 269 20.01 5.69 -4.46
C GLU A 269 19.53 5.83 -5.90
N PHE A 270 18.28 6.23 -6.10
CA PHE A 270 17.82 6.74 -7.39
C PHE A 270 18.22 8.21 -7.56
N ASN A 271 19.02 8.52 -8.57
CA ASN A 271 19.52 9.88 -8.81
C ASN A 271 18.42 10.82 -9.33
N ASN A 272 17.45 10.28 -10.08
CA ASN A 272 16.39 11.07 -10.70
C ASN A 272 15.07 10.76 -10.00
N ILE A 273 14.51 11.74 -9.29
CA ILE A 273 13.24 11.65 -8.58
C ILE A 273 12.37 12.84 -9.01
N GLU A 274 11.27 12.54 -9.70
CA GLU A 274 10.34 13.54 -10.27
C GLU A 274 8.90 13.25 -9.82
N PRO A 275 8.02 14.27 -9.73
CA PRO A 275 6.61 14.03 -9.42
C PRO A 275 5.96 13.14 -10.50
N PHE A 276 5.22 12.12 -10.06
CA PHE A 276 4.37 11.30 -10.92
C PHE A 276 3.16 12.09 -11.46
N TYR A 277 2.65 13.02 -10.65
CA TYR A 277 1.61 14.00 -11.01
C TYR A 277 1.75 15.28 -10.17
N ASP A 278 1.37 16.42 -10.75
CA ASP A 278 1.40 17.73 -10.08
C ASP A 278 0.03 18.19 -9.56
N LYS A 279 -1.05 17.62 -10.10
CA LYS A 279 -2.43 17.98 -9.77
C LYS A 279 -3.22 16.77 -9.27
N PRO A 280 -4.15 16.97 -8.32
CA PRO A 280 -4.45 18.19 -7.57
C PRO A 280 -3.41 18.58 -6.50
N ILE A 281 -2.47 17.69 -6.17
CA ILE A 281 -1.32 17.96 -5.31
C ILE A 281 -0.07 17.35 -5.93
N ASN A 282 1.10 17.98 -5.73
CA ASN A 282 2.36 17.39 -6.17
C ASN A 282 2.62 16.07 -5.44
N SER A 283 2.80 15.00 -6.22
CA SER A 283 2.85 13.62 -5.73
C SER A 283 4.06 13.35 -4.80
N LEU A 284 5.13 14.15 -4.87
CA LEU A 284 6.27 14.04 -3.97
C LEU A 284 5.89 14.31 -2.51
N LYS A 285 4.88 15.17 -2.27
CA LYS A 285 4.32 15.38 -0.91
C LYS A 285 3.70 14.11 -0.32
N LEU A 286 3.33 13.16 -1.18
CA LEU A 286 2.79 11.86 -0.81
C LEU A 286 3.85 10.75 -0.88
N GLY A 287 5.11 11.08 -1.18
CA GLY A 287 6.17 10.10 -1.43
C GLY A 287 6.04 9.37 -2.77
N VAL A 288 5.16 9.81 -3.69
CA VAL A 288 4.97 9.15 -4.99
C VAL A 288 5.83 9.83 -6.04
N ALA A 289 6.65 9.07 -6.75
CA ALA A 289 7.60 9.64 -7.71
C ALA A 289 7.80 8.75 -8.93
N TYR A 290 8.12 9.37 -10.07
CA TYR A 290 8.94 8.73 -11.08
C TYR A 290 10.37 8.61 -10.56
N VAL A 291 10.96 7.43 -10.69
CA VAL A 291 12.36 7.16 -10.32
C VAL A 291 13.12 6.56 -11.49
N SER A 292 14.38 6.95 -11.64
CA SER A 292 15.29 6.37 -12.64
C SER A 292 16.75 6.60 -12.26
N ASN A 293 17.66 6.01 -13.03
CA ASN A 293 19.10 6.17 -12.87
C ASN A 293 19.60 5.78 -11.47
N LEU A 294 19.64 4.48 -11.19
CA LEU A 294 20.17 3.96 -9.93
C LEU A 294 21.68 4.24 -9.86
N SER A 295 22.13 4.88 -8.79
CA SER A 295 23.52 5.28 -8.60
C SER A 295 24.51 4.12 -8.75
N GLU A 296 25.68 4.40 -9.32
CA GLU A 296 26.77 3.44 -9.37
C GLU A 296 27.34 3.17 -7.96
N ASN A 297 27.35 4.22 -7.13
CA ASN A 297 27.86 4.19 -5.77
C ASN A 297 26.90 3.48 -4.82
N ILE A 298 27.48 2.70 -3.90
CA ILE A 298 26.77 2.13 -2.76
C ILE A 298 26.92 3.04 -1.54
N VAL A 299 25.86 3.20 -0.77
CA VAL A 299 25.82 4.04 0.43
C VAL A 299 25.31 3.24 1.63
N PRO A 300 25.85 3.48 2.85
CA PRO A 300 25.31 2.92 4.07
C PRO A 300 24.08 3.72 4.52
N ILE A 301 23.00 3.03 4.90
CA ILE A 301 21.80 3.64 5.47
C ILE A 301 21.51 2.99 6.82
N THR A 302 21.43 3.80 7.87
CA THR A 302 21.06 3.33 9.21
C THR A 302 19.67 2.72 9.20
N ILE A 303 19.53 1.52 9.75
CA ILE A 303 18.22 0.89 9.95
C ILE A 303 17.56 1.58 11.13
N SER A 304 16.67 2.53 10.83
CA SER A 304 15.90 3.30 11.81
C SER A 304 14.41 3.13 11.57
N HIS A 305 13.57 3.61 12.48
CA HIS A 305 12.11 3.53 12.34
C HIS A 305 11.53 4.57 11.36
N SER A 306 12.34 5.46 10.78
CA SER A 306 11.85 6.57 9.94
C SER A 306 11.74 6.24 8.45
N PHE A 307 12.17 5.06 8.00
CA PHE A 307 12.04 4.68 6.59
C PHE A 307 10.69 4.00 6.32
N GLN A 308 10.24 4.10 5.07
CA GLN A 308 9.08 3.37 4.56
C GLN A 308 9.53 2.37 3.50
N LYS A 309 8.83 1.24 3.41
CA LYS A 309 9.01 0.29 2.30
C LYS A 309 8.28 0.83 1.07
N TYR A 310 8.91 0.67 -0.09
CA TYR A 310 8.36 1.12 -1.36
C TYR A 310 8.04 -0.07 -2.26
N ILE A 311 6.97 0.07 -3.04
CA ILE A 311 6.74 -0.72 -4.25
C ILE A 311 7.22 0.11 -5.45
N VAL A 312 7.99 -0.52 -6.33
CA VAL A 312 8.53 0.13 -7.54
C VAL A 312 8.03 -0.62 -8.76
N PHE A 313 7.15 0.02 -9.53
CA PHE A 313 6.59 -0.52 -10.75
C PHE A 313 7.48 -0.17 -11.94
N ASN A 314 7.85 -1.20 -12.71
CA ASN A 314 8.41 -0.97 -14.03
C ASN A 314 7.28 -0.55 -14.97
N PHE A 315 7.41 0.61 -15.62
CA PHE A 315 6.47 1.08 -16.63
C PHE A 315 7.20 1.38 -17.94
N HIS A 316 6.45 1.53 -19.03
CA HIS A 316 7.02 1.71 -20.38
C HIS A 316 8.00 2.89 -20.43
N ASN A 317 9.02 2.79 -21.29
CA ASN A 317 10.12 3.76 -21.50
C ASN A 317 11.17 3.85 -20.37
N ASN A 318 11.48 2.73 -19.69
CA ASN A 318 12.48 2.66 -18.60
C ASN A 318 12.21 3.59 -17.41
N LYS A 319 11.02 4.21 -17.33
CA LYS A 319 10.61 5.00 -16.17
C LYS A 319 9.97 4.06 -15.15
N GLN A 320 10.48 4.10 -13.93
CA GLN A 320 9.90 3.37 -12.82
C GLN A 320 9.02 4.31 -11.99
N ILE A 321 7.98 3.77 -11.37
CA ILE A 321 7.08 4.54 -10.49
C ILE A 321 7.18 3.95 -9.10
N ALA A 322 7.64 4.75 -8.15
CA ALA A 322 7.82 4.36 -6.77
C ALA A 322 6.67 4.91 -5.91
N LEU A 323 6.07 4.05 -5.09
CA LEU A 323 5.03 4.42 -4.14
C LEU A 323 5.34 3.82 -2.75
N PRO A 324 5.20 4.57 -1.66
CA PRO A 324 5.32 4.02 -0.32
C PRO A 324 4.15 3.08 -0.05
N ILE A 325 4.44 1.95 0.61
CA ILE A 325 3.43 1.00 1.07
C ILE A 325 2.83 1.55 2.36
N LEU A 326 1.54 1.87 2.32
CA LEU A 326 0.83 2.47 3.46
C LEU A 326 0.36 1.44 4.50
N HIS A 327 0.38 0.15 4.16
CA HIS A 327 -0.23 -0.94 4.96
C HIS A 327 0.78 -1.75 5.76
N SER A 328 2.06 -1.38 5.69
CA SER A 328 3.15 -2.09 6.36
C SER A 328 3.52 -1.49 7.72
N LEU A 329 2.79 -0.48 8.20
CA LEU A 329 3.10 0.22 9.47
C LEU A 329 2.03 0.08 10.56
N ASN A 330 0.92 -0.60 10.28
CA ASN A 330 -0.15 -0.80 11.25
C ASN A 330 -0.70 -2.22 11.13
N ASN A 331 -0.27 -3.12 12.03
CA ASN A 331 -1.15 -4.02 12.77
C ASN A 331 -0.64 -4.29 14.18
#